data_AF-A0A9Q0T3G9-F1
#
_entry.id   AF-A0A9Q0T3G9-F1
#
_cell.length_a   1.000
_cell.length_b   1.000
_cell.length_c   1.000
_cell.angle_alpha   90.00
_cell.angle_beta   90.00
_cell.angle_gamma   90.00
#
_symmetry.space_group_name_H-M   'P 1'
#
loop_
_entity.id
_entity.type
_entity.pdbx_description
1 polymer ?
#
loop_
_entity_poly.entity_id
_entity_poly.type
_entity_poly.pdbx_seq_one_letter_code
_entity_poly.pdbx_strand_id
1 'polypeptide(L)'
;MGRIAVALIVSSWVIPISILVNRIVPEPYMDEIFHIPQAQQYCKGNFASWDPMITTPPGLYYLSLAHVASLFPGMFFIRGGSLLSELCSTPILRSVNGVLAILCSVIVYEIITLLRPNIDERKATIFAVVLALYPLHWFFTFLYYTDVASLTTVLAMYLACLKKKYHLSALLGAYAVFIRQTNIVWMLFVACTGVMDITLAHQRESLKVDNLNTTGNKIGHSVPSNRIIVGSNMRRRKPNSAVDNSKSFDDEYTHLFNKPFIRFS
;
A
#
# COMPACT_ATOMS: atom_id res chain seq x y z
N MET A 1 -10.15 -9.53 10.49
CA MET A 1 -9.42 -9.17 11.74
C MET A 1 -7.90 -9.13 11.57
N GLY A 2 -7.38 -9.59 10.43
CA GLY A 2 -5.93 -9.76 10.23
C GLY A 2 -5.05 -8.52 10.40
N ARG A 3 -5.51 -7.30 10.10
CA ARG A 3 -4.69 -6.07 10.32
C ARG A 3 -4.22 -5.92 11.77
N ILE A 4 -5.17 -6.09 12.69
CA ILE A 4 -4.91 -5.99 14.14
C ILE A 4 -4.04 -7.17 14.57
N ALA A 5 -4.31 -8.37 14.04
CA ALA A 5 -3.49 -9.55 14.33
C ALA A 5 -2.02 -9.35 13.91
N VAL A 6 -1.78 -8.86 12.69
CA VAL A 6 -0.42 -8.54 12.20
C VAL A 6 0.24 -7.50 13.09
N ALA A 7 -0.45 -6.41 13.42
CA ALA A 7 0.10 -5.36 14.27
C ALA A 7 0.49 -5.90 15.66
N LEU A 8 -0.38 -6.69 16.30
CA LEU A 8 -0.11 -7.29 17.61
C LEU A 8 1.04 -8.30 17.57
N ILE A 9 1.04 -9.18 16.57
CA ILE A 9 2.09 -10.19 16.39
C ILE A 9 3.44 -9.50 16.18
N VAL A 10 3.52 -8.52 15.27
CA VAL A 10 4.76 -7.78 15.00
C VAL A 10 5.22 -6.99 16.21
N SER A 11 4.31 -6.30 16.90
CA SER A 11 4.64 -5.56 18.13
C SER A 11 5.21 -6.46 19.22
N SER A 12 4.77 -7.72 19.29
CA SER A 12 5.19 -8.66 20.33
C SER A 12 6.69 -8.97 20.32
N TRP A 13 7.36 -8.89 19.16
CA TRP A 13 8.82 -8.98 19.09
C TRP A 13 9.49 -7.62 18.93
N VAL A 14 8.88 -6.67 18.20
CA VAL A 14 9.52 -5.37 17.92
C VAL A 14 9.81 -4.65 19.23
N ILE A 15 8.86 -4.64 20.17
CA ILE A 15 9.01 -3.94 21.45
C ILE A 15 10.13 -4.54 22.31
N PRO A 16 10.12 -5.83 22.69
CA PRO A 16 11.15 -6.39 23.56
C PRO A 16 12.54 -6.39 22.90
N ILE A 17 12.63 -6.65 21.60
CA ILE A 17 13.92 -6.61 20.90
C ILE A 17 14.45 -5.18 20.80
N SER A 18 13.59 -4.17 20.58
CA SER A 18 14.02 -2.76 20.64
C SER A 18 14.56 -2.41 22.02
N ILE A 19 13.93 -2.87 23.11
CA ILE A 19 14.43 -2.66 24.47
C ILE A 19 15.80 -3.33 24.65
N LEU A 20 15.97 -4.56 24.15
CA LEU A 20 17.24 -5.29 24.23
C LEU A 20 18.35 -4.60 23.45
N VAL A 21 18.10 -4.20 22.19
CA VAL A 21 19.07 -3.50 21.34
C VAL A 21 19.52 -2.19 22.00
N ASN A 22 18.58 -1.40 22.54
CA ASN A 22 18.93 -0.15 23.22
C ASN A 22 19.73 -0.35 24.53
N ARG A 23 19.65 -1.53 25.15
CA ARG A 23 20.47 -1.88 26.33
C ARG A 23 21.86 -2.36 25.95
N ILE A 24 21.98 -3.14 24.87
CA ILE A 24 23.26 -3.73 24.43
C ILE A 24 24.09 -2.73 23.62
N VAL A 25 23.44 -1.93 22.78
CA VAL A 25 24.07 -0.97 21.87
C VAL A 25 23.49 0.42 22.17
N PRO A 26 23.83 1.04 23.32
CA PRO A 26 23.24 2.33 23.70
C PRO A 26 23.71 3.48 22.81
N GLU A 27 24.94 3.39 22.30
CA GLU A 27 25.55 4.41 21.45
C GLU A 27 25.06 4.30 19.99
N PRO A 28 25.06 5.41 19.23
CA PRO A 28 24.78 5.40 17.80
C PRO A 28 25.68 4.42 17.04
N TYR A 29 25.07 3.55 16.25
CA TYR A 29 25.74 2.52 15.47
C TYR A 29 25.79 2.89 13.98
N MET A 30 26.99 2.80 13.37
CA MET A 30 27.23 3.07 11.95
C MET A 30 26.67 4.44 11.51
N ASP A 31 25.67 4.47 10.62
CA ASP A 31 25.14 5.73 10.05
C ASP A 31 24.32 6.53 11.06
N GLU A 32 23.91 5.91 12.18
CA GLU A 32 23.27 6.64 13.28
C GLU A 32 24.19 7.73 13.87
N ILE A 33 25.52 7.57 13.75
CA ILE A 33 26.49 8.58 14.18
C ILE A 33 26.26 9.92 13.45
N PHE A 34 25.75 9.88 12.22
CA PHE A 34 25.38 11.09 11.46
C PHE A 34 23.90 11.44 11.64
N HIS A 35 23.00 10.44 11.55
CA HIS A 35 21.56 10.69 11.57
C HIS A 35 21.01 11.14 12.93
N ILE A 36 21.50 10.60 14.05
CA ILE A 36 21.00 10.93 15.39
C ILE A 36 21.33 12.39 15.76
N PRO A 37 22.60 12.85 15.67
CA PRO A 37 22.91 14.25 15.96
C PRO A 37 22.16 15.22 15.06
N GLN A 38 21.99 14.88 13.78
CA GLN A 38 21.21 15.70 12.84
C GLN A 38 19.74 15.81 13.25
N ALA A 39 19.09 14.70 13.62
CA ALA A 39 17.72 14.71 14.11
C ALA A 39 17.58 15.55 15.38
N GLN A 40 18.56 15.46 16.29
CA GLN A 40 18.59 16.26 17.51
C GLN A 40 18.72 17.76 17.26
N GLN A 41 19.44 18.19 16.21
CA GLN A 41 19.45 19.60 15.81
C GLN A 41 18.06 20.09 15.39
N TYR A 42 17.32 19.27 14.64
CA TYR A 42 15.96 19.60 14.23
C TYR A 42 15.01 19.63 15.43
N CYS A 43 15.20 18.76 16.42
CA CYS A 43 14.47 18.81 17.69
C CYS A 43 14.75 20.10 18.48
N LYS A 44 15.97 20.66 18.38
CA LYS A 44 16.32 21.99 18.94
C LYS A 44 15.73 23.16 18.14
N GLY A 45 15.03 22.90 17.04
CA GLY A 45 14.53 23.91 16.11
C GLY A 45 15.59 24.46 15.15
N ASN A 46 16.79 23.88 15.13
CA ASN A 46 17.85 24.26 14.21
C ASN A 46 17.69 23.53 12.86
N PHE A 47 16.73 23.97 12.06
CA PHE A 47 16.46 23.40 10.73
C PHE A 47 17.47 23.81 9.66
N ALA A 48 18.35 24.77 9.97
CA ALA A 48 19.36 25.26 9.03
C ALA A 48 20.66 24.44 9.08
N SER A 49 20.92 23.69 10.15
CA SER A 49 22.11 22.83 10.23
C SER A 49 21.95 21.59 9.36
N TRP A 50 23.02 21.20 8.68
CA TRP A 50 23.09 19.97 7.90
C TRP A 50 24.47 19.36 8.00
N ASP A 51 24.56 18.08 8.40
CA ASP A 51 25.81 17.33 8.35
C ASP A 51 26.14 16.96 6.90
N PRO A 52 27.31 17.37 6.38
CA PRO A 52 27.69 17.14 4.98
C PRO A 52 27.90 15.66 4.62
N MET A 53 28.04 14.75 5.60
CA MET A 53 28.14 13.32 5.35
C MET A 53 26.78 12.68 5.03
N ILE A 54 25.67 13.38 5.30
CA ILE A 54 24.33 12.88 5.03
C ILE A 54 23.96 13.14 3.57
N THR A 55 23.78 12.05 2.82
CA THR A 55 23.42 12.10 1.40
C THR A 55 21.93 11.91 1.13
N THR A 56 21.11 11.65 2.16
CA THR A 56 19.65 11.49 2.04
C THR A 56 18.92 12.78 2.44
N PRO A 57 17.77 13.13 1.84
CA PRO A 57 17.04 14.32 2.26
C PRO A 57 16.39 14.17 3.65
N PRO A 58 15.91 15.26 4.26
CA PRO A 58 15.56 15.31 5.69
C PRO A 58 14.24 14.62 6.09
N GLY A 59 13.59 13.87 5.21
CA GLY A 59 12.24 13.33 5.44
C GLY A 59 12.09 12.54 6.74
N LEU A 60 13.07 11.70 7.09
CA LEU A 60 13.07 10.93 8.35
C LEU A 60 13.06 11.83 9.59
N TYR A 61 13.72 12.98 9.55
CA TYR A 61 13.80 13.89 10.70
C TYR A 61 12.45 14.52 10.99
N TYR A 62 11.70 14.90 9.94
CA TYR A 62 10.33 15.39 10.11
C TYR A 62 9.38 14.30 10.62
N LEU A 63 9.52 13.05 10.17
CA LEU A 63 8.79 11.92 10.77
C LEU A 63 9.10 11.78 12.27
N SER A 64 10.36 11.99 12.64
CA SER A 64 10.81 11.85 14.02
C SER A 64 10.26 12.95 14.91
N LEU A 65 10.20 14.19 14.41
CA LEU A 65 9.53 15.30 15.10
C LEU A 65 8.04 15.02 15.31
N ALA A 66 7.34 14.52 14.27
CA ALA A 66 5.94 14.15 14.37
C ALA A 66 5.73 13.01 15.38
N HIS A 67 6.62 12.02 15.41
CA HIS A 67 6.61 10.91 16.36
C HIS A 67 6.78 11.39 17.80
N VAL A 68 7.79 12.23 18.05
CA VAL A 68 8.04 12.83 19.38
C VAL A 68 6.85 13.68 19.81
N ALA A 69 6.30 14.51 18.93
CA ALA A 69 5.10 15.31 19.22
C ALA A 69 3.88 14.43 19.55
N SER A 70 3.75 13.27 18.90
CA SER A 70 2.67 12.30 19.19
C SER A 70 2.84 11.60 20.54
N LEU A 71 4.08 11.35 20.99
CA LEU A 71 4.35 10.74 22.29
C LEU A 71 4.21 11.74 23.44
N PHE A 72 4.52 13.01 23.20
CA PHE A 72 4.54 14.07 24.21
C PHE A 72 3.71 15.29 23.79
N PRO A 73 2.39 15.14 23.56
CA PRO A 73 1.55 16.21 23.02
C PRO A 73 1.50 17.45 23.93
N GLY A 74 1.58 17.26 25.25
CA GLY A 74 1.56 18.36 26.23
C GLY A 74 2.85 19.22 26.22
N MET A 75 3.98 18.65 25.80
CA MET A 75 5.26 19.35 25.80
C MET A 75 5.45 20.22 24.56
N PHE A 76 4.76 19.91 23.46
CA PHE A 76 4.83 20.68 22.21
C PHE A 76 4.26 22.11 22.36
N PHE A 77 3.29 22.28 23.26
CA PHE A 77 2.72 23.60 23.59
C PHE A 77 3.60 24.43 24.52
N ILE A 78 4.53 23.79 25.25
CA ILE A 78 5.46 24.46 26.15
C ILE A 78 6.70 24.81 25.33
N ARG A 79 6.72 26.04 24.81
CA ARG A 79 7.74 26.57 23.91
C ARG A 79 9.11 26.71 24.61
N GLY A 80 9.81 25.59 24.79
CA GLY A 80 11.17 25.54 25.32
C GLY A 80 12.02 24.57 24.48
N GLY A 81 12.79 25.11 23.53
CA GLY A 81 13.60 24.30 22.59
C GLY A 81 14.68 23.43 23.23
N SER A 82 15.04 23.68 24.50
CA SER A 82 15.97 22.85 25.27
C SER A 82 15.38 21.51 25.70
N LEU A 83 14.10 21.47 26.11
CA LEU A 83 13.44 20.25 26.56
C LEU A 83 13.20 19.26 25.42
N LEU A 84 12.93 19.77 24.22
CA LEU A 84 12.67 18.91 23.05
C LEU A 84 13.92 18.14 22.60
N SER A 85 15.12 18.65 22.89
CA SER A 85 16.37 17.93 22.62
C SER A 85 16.53 16.70 23.48
N GLU A 86 16.12 16.74 24.74
CA GLU A 86 16.17 15.58 25.64
C GLU A 86 15.15 14.50 25.23
N LEU A 87 14.05 14.93 24.62
CA LEU A 87 13.04 14.04 24.05
C LEU A 87 13.50 13.34 22.75
N CYS A 88 14.56 13.80 22.10
CA CYS A 88 15.15 13.16 20.91
C CYS A 88 16.37 12.32 21.26
N SER A 89 16.27 11.54 22.34
CA SER A 89 17.26 10.54 22.71
C SER A 89 17.32 9.39 21.68
N THR A 90 18.46 8.70 21.62
CA THR A 90 18.68 7.55 20.72
C THR A 90 17.55 6.51 20.76
N PRO A 91 17.05 6.06 21.94
CA PRO A 91 15.97 5.08 21.99
C PRO A 91 14.65 5.60 21.41
N ILE A 92 14.34 6.89 21.62
CA ILE A 92 13.11 7.50 21.09
C ILE A 92 13.20 7.61 19.58
N LEU A 93 14.35 8.04 19.04
CA LEU A 93 14.56 8.10 17.60
C LEU A 93 14.51 6.70 16.97
N ARG A 94 15.16 5.68 17.55
CA ARG A 94 15.06 4.29 17.09
C ARG A 94 13.62 3.75 17.13
N SER A 95 12.81 4.18 18.09
CA SER A 95 11.40 3.77 18.17
C SER A 95 10.56 4.22 16.97
N VAL A 96 10.99 5.27 16.24
CA VAL A 96 10.37 5.68 14.96
C VAL A 96 10.38 4.52 13.98
N ASN A 97 11.51 3.83 13.82
CA ASN A 97 11.61 2.69 12.92
C ASN A 97 10.82 1.48 13.42
N GLY A 98 10.76 1.26 14.74
CA GLY A 98 9.89 0.22 15.33
C GLY A 98 8.42 0.44 14.98
N VAL A 99 7.90 1.66 15.15
CA VAL A 99 6.51 2.02 14.79
C VAL A 99 6.30 1.90 13.29
N LEU A 100 7.23 2.39 12.47
CA LEU A 100 7.14 2.31 11.02
C LEU A 100 7.20 0.87 10.51
N ALA A 101 7.91 -0.04 11.16
CA ALA A 101 7.94 -1.46 10.80
C ALA A 101 6.61 -2.16 11.09
N ILE A 102 5.97 -1.83 12.22
CA ILE A 102 4.61 -2.30 12.53
C ILE A 102 3.63 -1.78 11.46
N LEU A 103 3.68 -0.48 11.14
CA LEU A 103 2.85 0.13 10.10
C LEU A 103 3.11 -0.50 8.72
N CYS A 104 4.38 -0.71 8.36
CA CYS A 104 4.81 -1.38 7.13
C CYS A 104 4.14 -2.75 7.01
N SER A 105 4.18 -3.54 8.07
CA SER A 105 3.61 -4.89 8.11
C SER A 105 2.09 -4.87 7.88
N VAL A 106 1.39 -3.89 8.45
CA VAL A 106 -0.05 -3.70 8.21
C VAL A 106 -0.33 -3.29 6.76
N ILE A 107 0.48 -2.40 6.19
CA ILE A 107 0.37 -2.00 4.78
C ILE A 107 0.61 -3.19 3.86
N VAL A 108 1.62 -4.02 4.14
CA VAL A 108 1.90 -5.26 3.39
C VAL A 108 0.71 -6.20 3.43
N TYR A 109 0.10 -6.42 4.61
CA TYR A 109 -1.11 -7.24 4.74
C TYR A 109 -2.26 -6.69 3.87
N GLU A 110 -2.43 -5.37 3.83
CA GLU A 110 -3.46 -4.72 2.99
C GLU A 110 -3.19 -4.90 1.50
N ILE A 111 -1.94 -4.76 1.07
CA ILE A 111 -1.55 -5.00 -0.32
C ILE A 111 -1.83 -6.46 -0.69
N ILE A 112 -1.45 -7.42 0.15
CA ILE A 112 -1.67 -8.86 -0.10
C ILE A 112 -3.17 -9.16 -0.26
N THR A 113 -3.99 -8.65 0.66
CA THR A 113 -5.45 -8.90 0.64
C THR A 113 -6.16 -8.21 -0.53
N LEU A 114 -5.67 -7.05 -0.98
CA LEU A 114 -6.17 -6.39 -2.18
C LEU A 114 -5.80 -7.13 -3.46
N LEU A 115 -4.54 -7.58 -3.58
CA LEU A 115 -4.05 -8.26 -4.77
C LEU A 115 -4.55 -9.71 -4.87
N ARG A 116 -4.94 -10.32 -3.75
CA ARG A 116 -5.44 -11.70 -3.69
C ARG A 116 -6.74 -11.77 -2.87
N PRO A 117 -7.89 -11.37 -3.42
CA PRO A 117 -9.15 -11.30 -2.67
C PRO A 117 -9.63 -12.65 -2.12
N ASN A 118 -9.23 -13.77 -2.75
CA ASN A 118 -9.61 -15.12 -2.34
C ASN A 118 -8.61 -15.76 -1.35
N ILE A 119 -7.60 -15.03 -0.87
CA ILE A 119 -6.65 -15.56 0.10
C ILE A 119 -7.30 -15.67 1.48
N ASP A 120 -7.02 -16.75 2.17
CA ASP A 120 -7.39 -16.91 3.58
C ASP A 120 -6.67 -15.87 4.46
N GLU A 121 -7.40 -15.28 5.43
CA GLU A 121 -6.87 -14.22 6.32
C GLU A 121 -5.62 -14.69 7.08
N ARG A 122 -5.58 -15.95 7.53
CA ARG A 122 -4.44 -16.50 8.27
C ARG A 122 -3.22 -16.61 7.37
N LYS A 123 -3.39 -17.06 6.11
CA LYS A 123 -2.30 -17.10 5.13
C LYS A 123 -1.75 -15.69 4.82
N ALA A 124 -2.62 -14.71 4.60
CA ALA A 124 -2.18 -13.32 4.40
C ALA A 124 -1.43 -12.76 5.63
N THR A 125 -1.91 -13.07 6.83
CA THR A 125 -1.25 -12.71 8.10
C THR A 125 0.15 -13.33 8.18
N ILE A 126 0.28 -14.63 7.89
CA ILE A 126 1.58 -15.32 7.88
C ILE A 126 2.53 -14.68 6.87
N PHE A 127 2.09 -14.38 5.65
CA PHE A 127 2.94 -13.73 4.66
C PHE A 127 3.43 -12.36 5.11
N ALA A 128 2.55 -11.52 5.68
CA ALA A 128 2.95 -10.22 6.21
C ALA A 128 3.97 -10.36 7.35
N VAL A 129 3.76 -11.32 8.27
CA VAL A 129 4.70 -11.62 9.37
C VAL A 129 6.04 -12.12 8.85
N VAL A 130 6.05 -13.04 7.88
CA VAL A 130 7.29 -13.55 7.27
C VAL A 130 8.09 -12.43 6.59
N LEU A 131 7.40 -11.52 5.89
CA LEU A 131 8.06 -10.35 5.28
C LEU A 131 8.60 -9.37 6.33
N ALA A 132 7.91 -9.21 7.47
CA ALA A 132 8.41 -8.41 8.58
C ALA A 132 9.66 -9.01 9.25
N LEU A 133 9.79 -10.35 9.23
CA LEU A 133 10.95 -11.09 9.71
C LEU A 133 12.08 -11.21 8.66
N TYR A 134 11.91 -10.61 7.48
CA TYR A 134 12.95 -10.63 6.45
C TYR A 134 14.25 -10.04 7.01
N PRO A 135 15.40 -10.73 6.93
CA PRO A 135 16.60 -10.36 7.70
C PRO A 135 17.05 -8.91 7.54
N LEU A 136 16.96 -8.35 6.33
CA LEU A 136 17.31 -6.95 6.08
C LEU A 136 16.32 -5.99 6.74
N HIS A 137 15.01 -6.25 6.66
CA HIS A 137 14.00 -5.42 7.30
C HIS A 137 14.09 -5.51 8.82
N TRP A 138 14.31 -6.72 9.35
CA TRP A 138 14.54 -6.97 10.77
C TRP A 138 15.71 -6.13 11.30
N PHE A 139 16.86 -6.16 10.62
CA PHE A 139 18.03 -5.40 11.03
C PHE A 139 17.75 -3.90 11.17
N PHE A 140 17.15 -3.27 10.14
CA PHE A 140 16.87 -1.83 10.15
C PHE A 140 15.68 -1.42 11.03
N THR A 141 14.86 -2.37 11.50
CA THR A 141 13.72 -2.08 12.39
C THR A 141 14.17 -1.48 13.72
N PHE A 142 15.37 -1.85 14.21
CA PHE A 142 15.83 -1.49 15.55
C PHE A 142 16.84 -0.35 15.60
N LEU A 143 17.31 0.11 14.43
CA LEU A 143 18.30 1.18 14.28
C LEU A 143 17.66 2.36 13.56
N TYR A 144 18.13 3.58 13.84
CA TYR A 144 17.60 4.82 13.30
C TYR A 144 18.14 5.10 11.89
N TYR A 145 17.62 4.33 10.94
CA TYR A 145 17.97 4.37 9.52
C TYR A 145 16.79 4.85 8.66
N THR A 146 17.07 5.38 7.47
CA THR A 146 16.02 5.86 6.56
C THR A 146 15.30 4.72 5.81
N ASP A 147 15.84 3.50 5.81
CA ASP A 147 15.36 2.34 5.05
C ASP A 147 13.91 1.93 5.39
N VAL A 148 13.58 1.83 6.68
CA VAL A 148 12.24 1.43 7.12
C VAL A 148 11.22 2.49 6.72
N ALA A 149 11.50 3.77 6.99
CA ALA A 149 10.64 4.87 6.58
C ALA A 149 10.44 4.91 5.07
N SER A 150 11.53 4.77 4.32
CA SER A 150 11.54 4.71 2.85
C SER A 150 10.61 3.60 2.33
N LEU A 151 10.80 2.36 2.80
CA LEU A 151 9.98 1.22 2.41
C LEU A 151 8.51 1.42 2.77
N THR A 152 8.22 1.84 4.01
CA THR A 152 6.85 2.06 4.48
C THR A 152 6.13 3.09 3.63
N THR A 153 6.76 4.23 3.31
CA THR A 153 6.12 5.28 2.50
C THR A 153 5.97 4.86 1.04
N VAL A 154 6.93 4.15 0.45
CA VAL A 154 6.80 3.59 -0.92
C VAL A 154 5.63 2.61 -0.99
N LEU A 155 5.50 1.71 -0.02
CA LEU A 155 4.38 0.77 0.02
C LEU A 155 3.05 1.47 0.31
N ALA A 156 3.05 2.53 1.13
CA ALA A 156 1.86 3.35 1.36
C ALA A 156 1.40 4.06 0.07
N MET A 157 2.33 4.64 -0.69
CA MET A 157 2.07 5.24 -2.00
C MET A 157 1.45 4.19 -2.94
N TYR A 158 2.03 3.00 -3.01
CA TYR A 158 1.53 1.92 -3.85
C TYR A 158 0.13 1.46 -3.41
N LEU A 159 -0.09 1.27 -2.11
CA LEU A 159 -1.41 0.93 -1.56
C LEU A 159 -2.47 2.00 -1.88
N ALA A 160 -2.12 3.28 -1.79
CA ALA A 160 -3.00 4.38 -2.17
C ALA A 160 -3.35 4.35 -3.67
N CYS A 161 -2.38 4.02 -4.53
CA CYS A 161 -2.60 3.84 -5.96
C CYS A 161 -3.55 2.67 -6.24
N LEU A 162 -3.33 1.51 -5.61
CA LEU A 162 -4.23 0.33 -5.73
C LEU A 162 -5.66 0.64 -5.28
N LYS A 163 -5.82 1.49 -4.26
CA LYS A 163 -7.13 1.98 -3.78
C LYS A 163 -7.70 3.13 -4.63
N LYS A 164 -7.09 3.44 -5.78
CA LYS A 164 -7.48 4.53 -6.71
C LYS A 164 -7.46 5.93 -6.08
N LYS A 165 -6.71 6.11 -4.99
CA LYS A 165 -6.52 7.40 -4.31
C LYS A 165 -5.26 8.09 -4.84
N TYR A 166 -5.29 8.51 -6.10
CA TYR A 166 -4.10 8.99 -6.81
C TYR A 166 -3.46 10.24 -6.19
N HIS A 167 -4.25 11.18 -5.68
CA HIS A 167 -3.71 12.36 -4.99
C HIS A 167 -2.93 11.99 -3.72
N LEU A 168 -3.47 11.09 -2.91
CA LEU A 168 -2.78 10.58 -1.72
C LEU A 168 -1.52 9.80 -2.11
N SER A 169 -1.60 8.99 -3.17
CA SER A 169 -0.45 8.28 -3.72
C SER A 169 0.67 9.24 -4.14
N ALA A 170 0.34 10.32 -4.86
CA ALA A 170 1.31 11.34 -5.27
C ALA A 170 1.95 12.06 -4.06
N LEU A 171 1.17 12.42 -3.04
CA LEU A 171 1.70 13.04 -1.82
C LEU A 171 2.66 12.10 -1.07
N LEU A 172 2.28 10.83 -0.91
CA LEU A 172 3.13 9.81 -0.31
C LEU A 172 4.38 9.55 -1.16
N GLY A 173 4.28 9.57 -2.49
CA GLY A 173 5.41 9.42 -3.40
C GLY A 173 6.40 10.58 -3.32
N ALA A 174 5.91 11.81 -3.29
CA ALA A 174 6.74 12.99 -3.06
C ALA A 174 7.44 12.90 -1.69
N TYR A 175 6.72 12.45 -0.66
CA TYR A 175 7.30 12.25 0.66
C TYR A 175 8.34 11.11 0.69
N ALA A 176 8.11 10.01 -0.04
CA ALA A 176 9.09 8.94 -0.18
C ALA A 176 10.40 9.45 -0.80
N VAL A 177 10.32 10.28 -1.84
CA VAL A 177 11.51 10.95 -2.43
C VAL A 177 12.18 11.88 -1.41
N PHE A 178 11.40 12.55 -0.58
CA PHE A 178 11.91 13.40 0.49
C PHE A 178 12.56 12.63 1.65
N ILE A 179 12.31 11.32 1.78
CA ILE A 179 13.04 10.45 2.71
C ILE A 179 14.34 9.96 2.05
N ARG A 180 14.29 9.54 0.77
CA ARG A 180 15.47 9.14 -0.01
C ARG A 180 15.28 9.48 -1.49
N GLN A 181 16.28 10.10 -2.09
CA GLN A 181 16.31 10.45 -3.51
C GLN A 181 16.11 9.25 -4.43
N THR A 182 16.60 8.07 -4.04
CA THR A 182 16.50 6.83 -4.82
C THR A 182 15.04 6.34 -4.99
N ASN A 183 14.11 6.82 -4.15
CA ASN A 183 12.69 6.47 -4.26
C ASN A 183 11.99 7.06 -5.49
N ILE A 184 12.65 7.96 -6.22
CA ILE A 184 12.12 8.47 -7.50
C ILE A 184 11.77 7.32 -8.46
N VAL A 185 12.58 6.26 -8.48
CA VAL A 185 12.36 5.09 -9.35
C VAL A 185 11.04 4.39 -8.99
N TRP A 186 10.78 4.20 -7.70
CA TRP A 186 9.54 3.56 -7.22
C TRP A 186 8.32 4.45 -7.44
N MET A 187 8.47 5.77 -7.30
CA MET A 187 7.39 6.71 -7.59
C MET A 187 6.99 6.68 -9.07
N LEU A 188 7.96 6.65 -9.98
CA LEU A 188 7.70 6.49 -11.42
C LEU A 188 7.04 5.14 -11.72
N PHE A 189 7.53 4.05 -11.11
CA PHE A 189 6.91 2.74 -11.25
C PHE A 189 5.42 2.77 -10.86
N VAL A 190 5.09 3.31 -9.68
CA VAL A 190 3.69 3.39 -9.22
C VAL A 190 2.86 4.32 -10.11
N ALA A 191 3.40 5.45 -10.57
CA ALA A 191 2.73 6.33 -11.51
C ALA A 191 2.36 5.61 -12.81
N CYS A 192 3.29 4.83 -13.39
CA CYS A 192 3.01 4.01 -14.57
C CYS A 192 1.89 2.98 -14.31
N THR A 193 1.90 2.30 -13.15
CA THR A 193 0.82 1.37 -12.81
C THR A 193 -0.55 2.06 -12.70
N GLY A 194 -0.60 3.28 -12.16
CA GLY A 194 -1.83 4.08 -12.08
C GLY A 194 -2.36 4.50 -13.46
N VAL A 195 -1.48 4.96 -14.35
CA VAL A 195 -1.85 5.32 -15.73
C VAL A 195 -2.40 4.12 -16.50
N MET A 196 -1.79 2.95 -16.31
CA MET A 196 -2.28 1.70 -16.91
C MET A 196 -3.69 1.35 -16.41
N ASP A 197 -3.96 1.44 -15.10
CA ASP A 197 -5.29 1.14 -14.55
C ASP A 197 -6.36 2.09 -15.12
N ILE A 198 -6.06 3.39 -15.20
CA ILE A 198 -6.98 4.40 -15.77
C ILE A 198 -7.26 4.11 -17.24
N THR A 199 -6.22 3.81 -18.03
CA THR A 199 -6.36 3.56 -19.47
C THR A 199 -7.18 2.30 -19.74
N LEU A 200 -6.91 1.22 -19.01
CA LEU A 200 -7.66 -0.04 -19.13
C LEU A 200 -9.11 0.10 -18.64
N ALA A 201 -9.35 0.88 -17.59
CA ALA A 201 -10.71 1.18 -17.14
C ALA A 201 -11.52 1.93 -18.21
N HIS A 202 -10.91 2.94 -18.85
CA HIS A 202 -11.55 3.69 -19.93
C HIS A 202 -11.88 2.80 -21.14
N GLN A 203 -10.95 1.93 -21.56
CA GLN A 203 -11.20 0.96 -22.64
C GLN A 203 -12.33 -0.02 -22.30
N ARG A 204 -12.44 -0.44 -21.03
CA ARG A 204 -13.53 -1.33 -20.62
C ARG A 204 -14.89 -0.64 -20.64
N GLU A 205 -14.94 0.64 -20.29
CA GLU A 205 -16.16 1.44 -20.36
C GLU A 205 -16.59 1.70 -21.81
N SER A 206 -15.67 2.05 -22.70
CA SER A 206 -15.99 2.26 -24.12
C SER A 206 -16.54 0.98 -24.77
N LEU A 207 -15.92 -0.17 -24.52
CA LEU A 207 -16.39 -1.47 -25.02
C LEU A 207 -17.78 -1.83 -24.51
N LYS A 208 -18.14 -1.47 -23.27
CA LYS A 208 -19.50 -1.70 -22.74
C LYS A 208 -20.54 -0.83 -23.42
N VAL A 209 -20.22 0.44 -23.68
CA VAL A 209 -21.10 1.39 -24.38
C VAL A 209 -21.35 0.92 -25.82
N ASP A 210 -20.30 0.50 -26.53
CA ASP A 210 -20.43 -0.01 -27.91
C ASP A 210 -21.30 -1.28 -27.99
N ASN A 211 -21.14 -2.20 -27.04
CA ASN A 211 -21.98 -3.39 -26.95
C ASN A 211 -23.45 -3.04 -26.66
N LEU A 212 -23.71 -2.09 -25.75
CA LEU A 212 -25.07 -1.64 -25.45
C LEU A 212 -25.75 -0.99 -26.67
N ASN A 213 -25.02 -0.14 -27.40
CA ASN A 213 -25.51 0.50 -28.62
C ASN A 213 -25.81 -0.53 -29.73
N THR A 214 -24.94 -1.53 -29.88
CA THR A 214 -25.13 -2.62 -30.86
C THR A 214 -26.34 -3.49 -30.52
N THR A 215 -26.56 -3.78 -29.23
CA THR A 215 -27.73 -4.56 -28.79
C THR A 215 -29.03 -3.76 -28.93
N GLY A 216 -29.01 -2.45 -28.63
CA GLY A 216 -30.15 -1.55 -28.80
C GLY A 216 -30.57 -1.40 -30.27
N ASN A 217 -29.61 -1.25 -31.19
CA ASN A 217 -29.90 -1.18 -32.63
C ASN A 217 -30.46 -2.50 -33.20
N LYS A 218 -30.09 -3.65 -32.64
CA LYS A 218 -30.67 -4.95 -33.03
C LYS A 218 -32.14 -5.10 -32.59
N ILE A 219 -32.53 -4.52 -31.45
CA ILE A 219 -33.92 -4.54 -30.97
C ILE A 219 -34.79 -3.54 -31.76
N GLY A 220 -34.21 -2.42 -32.24
CA GLY A 220 -34.89 -1.43 -33.06
C GLY A 220 -35.20 -1.85 -34.50
N HIS A 221 -34.55 -2.91 -35.03
CA HIS A 221 -34.65 -3.32 -36.43
C HIS A 221 -35.41 -4.63 -36.71
N SER A 222 -36.07 -5.23 -35.71
CA SER A 222 -36.92 -6.42 -35.93
C SER A 222 -38.41 -6.12 -35.73
N VAL A 223 -38.98 -5.19 -36.52
CA VAL A 223 -40.43 -5.17 -36.78
C VAL A 223 -40.66 -4.84 -38.26
N PRO A 224 -41.00 -5.82 -39.11
CA PRO A 224 -41.79 -5.55 -40.30
C PRO A 224 -43.27 -5.66 -39.93
N SER A 225 -44.03 -4.61 -40.25
CA SER A 225 -45.46 -4.53 -40.04
C SER A 225 -46.26 -5.37 -41.04
N ASN A 226 -47.41 -5.86 -40.55
CA ASN A 226 -48.64 -6.21 -41.25
C ASN A 226 -48.65 -7.27 -42.38
N ARG A 227 -49.29 -8.41 -42.06
CA ARG A 227 -50.39 -8.96 -42.87
C ARG A 227 -51.54 -9.46 -41.97
N ILE A 228 -52.73 -8.96 -42.24
CA ILE A 228 -54.04 -9.40 -41.71
C ILE A 228 -54.50 -10.60 -42.55
N ILE A 229 -54.85 -11.75 -41.95
CA ILE A 229 -55.96 -12.66 -42.36
C ILE A 229 -56.49 -13.45 -41.13
N VAL A 230 -57.75 -13.19 -40.81
CA VAL A 230 -58.87 -14.04 -40.33
C VAL A 230 -58.60 -15.46 -39.77
N GLY A 231 -59.00 -15.65 -38.50
CA GLY A 231 -59.90 -16.72 -38.01
C GLY A 231 -59.44 -18.20 -37.99
N SER A 232 -59.24 -18.76 -36.79
CA SER A 232 -60.03 -19.92 -36.30
C SER A 232 -59.53 -20.40 -34.92
N ASN A 233 -60.49 -20.71 -34.04
CA ASN A 233 -60.29 -21.39 -32.77
C ASN A 233 -59.89 -22.85 -32.99
N MET A 234 -58.74 -23.31 -32.47
CA MET A 234 -58.54 -24.72 -32.12
C MET A 234 -57.54 -24.94 -30.98
N ARG A 235 -57.77 -26.06 -30.29
CA ARG A 235 -57.42 -26.45 -28.93
C ARG A 235 -56.20 -27.39 -28.88
N ARG A 236 -55.34 -27.22 -27.86
CA ARG A 236 -54.34 -28.16 -27.25
C ARG A 236 -53.32 -28.90 -28.14
N ARG A 237 -52.01 -28.73 -27.81
CA ARG A 237 -51.08 -29.81 -27.35
C ARG A 237 -49.68 -29.26 -27.00
N LYS A 238 -49.16 -29.62 -25.82
CA LYS A 238 -47.72 -29.85 -25.54
C LYS A 238 -47.49 -31.35 -25.82
N PRO A 239 -46.35 -31.83 -26.36
CA PRO A 239 -45.11 -31.93 -25.56
C PRO A 239 -43.75 -31.84 -26.32
N ASN A 240 -42.72 -31.52 -25.53
CA ASN A 240 -41.31 -31.96 -25.53
C ASN A 240 -40.48 -32.04 -26.83
N SER A 241 -39.39 -31.26 -26.85
CA SER A 241 -37.97 -31.69 -26.74
C SER A 241 -37.05 -30.91 -27.69
N ALA A 242 -36.08 -30.18 -27.12
CA ALA A 242 -34.76 -29.93 -27.71
C ALA A 242 -33.90 -29.11 -26.74
N VAL A 243 -33.01 -29.83 -26.04
CA VAL A 243 -31.61 -29.49 -25.71
C VAL A 243 -31.28 -28.00 -25.47
N ASP A 244 -31.11 -27.67 -24.20
CA ASP A 244 -30.44 -26.47 -23.72
C ASP A 244 -28.92 -26.62 -23.94
N ASN A 245 -28.39 -25.95 -24.97
CA ASN A 245 -26.95 -25.73 -25.15
C ASN A 245 -26.64 -24.29 -24.77
N SER A 246 -26.69 -23.98 -23.48
CA SER A 246 -26.07 -22.82 -22.87
C SER A 246 -24.76 -23.23 -22.17
N LYS A 247 -23.78 -23.66 -22.98
CA LYS A 247 -22.38 -23.77 -22.57
C LYS A 247 -21.49 -23.18 -23.64
N SER A 248 -21.13 -21.91 -23.46
CA SER A 248 -19.80 -21.33 -23.72
C SER A 248 -19.99 -19.83 -23.79
N PHE A 249 -19.46 -19.07 -22.83
CA PHE A 249 -18.77 -17.80 -23.06
C PHE A 249 -18.26 -17.12 -21.77
N ASP A 250 -18.43 -17.74 -20.59
CA ASP A 250 -17.90 -17.21 -19.32
C ASP A 250 -16.58 -17.87 -18.85
N ASP A 251 -16.13 -18.96 -19.47
CA ASP A 251 -14.92 -19.68 -19.03
C ASP A 251 -13.61 -19.19 -19.68
N GLU A 252 -13.67 -18.39 -20.75
CA GLU A 252 -12.46 -18.04 -21.51
C GLU A 252 -11.72 -16.78 -20.98
N TYR A 253 -12.40 -15.89 -20.25
CA TYR A 253 -11.77 -14.68 -19.69
C TYR A 253 -11.33 -14.82 -18.23
N THR A 254 -11.86 -15.81 -17.50
CA THR A 254 -11.45 -16.12 -16.13
C THR A 254 -10.05 -16.76 -16.10
N HIS A 255 -9.59 -17.31 -17.23
CA HIS A 255 -8.28 -17.95 -17.36
C HIS A 255 -7.09 -16.98 -17.54
N LEU A 256 -7.36 -15.71 -17.91
CA LEU A 256 -6.32 -14.69 -18.10
C LEU A 256 -5.83 -14.05 -16.79
N PHE A 257 -6.63 -14.14 -15.71
CA PHE A 257 -6.26 -13.61 -14.38
C PHE A 257 -5.76 -14.68 -13.41
N ASN A 258 -5.72 -15.96 -13.80
CA ASN A 258 -5.30 -17.08 -12.96
C ASN A 258 -3.93 -17.67 -13.33
N LYS A 259 -3.14 -17.00 -14.17
CA LYS A 259 -1.75 -17.41 -14.42
C LYS A 259 -0.83 -16.86 -13.32
N PRO A 260 0.00 -17.71 -12.68
CA PRO A 260 1.00 -17.26 -11.73
C PRO A 260 2.04 -16.42 -12.48
N PHE A 261 2.22 -15.17 -12.05
CA PHE A 261 3.38 -14.38 -12.46
C PHE A 261 4.65 -15.10 -11.99
N ILE A 262 5.42 -15.58 -12.97
CA ILE A 262 6.88 -15.76 -13.00
C ILE A 262 7.47 -16.46 -11.75
N ARG A 263 7.69 -17.78 -11.88
CA ARG A 263 8.75 -18.49 -11.14
C ARG A 263 10.09 -17.88 -11.58
N PHE A 264 10.74 -17.13 -10.70
CA PHE A 264 12.19 -16.97 -10.80
C PHE A 264 12.81 -18.32 -10.44
N SER A 265 13.65 -18.80 -11.37
CA SER A 265 14.51 -19.98 -11.18
C SER A 265 15.75 -19.56 -10.41
#